data_AF-A0A060C8M7-F1
#
_entry.id   AF-A0A060C8M7-F1
#
_cell.length_a   1.000
_cell.length_b   1.000
_cell.length_c   1.000
_cell.angle_alpha   90.00
_cell.angle_beta   90.00
_cell.angle_gamma   90.00
#
_symmetry.space_group_name_H-M   'P 1'
#
loop_
_entity.id
_entity.type
_entity.pdbx_description
1 polymer ?
#
loop_
_entity_poly.entity_id
_entity_poly.type
_entity_poly.pdbx_seq_one_letter_code
_entity_poly.pdbx_strand_id
1 'polypeptide(L)'
;MLIIWLEREAKLKAITSLDLLSLDDKYSPQMLHMVPMRERAIASSVDSVFESGCRDIKDEIGKPREKAAMVVLARNSELDGVLSSMKSLERHFNQWFNYPWVFLNDEEFTQEFKAEVGKIASGK
;
A
#
# COMPACT_ATOMS: atom_id res chain seq x y z
N MET A 1 -39.51 -41.12 18.11
CA MET A 1 -39.16 -39.78 18.64
C MET A 1 -37.67 -39.64 19.00
N LEU A 2 -36.96 -40.70 19.45
CA LEU A 2 -35.51 -40.66 19.73
C LEU A 2 -34.62 -40.48 18.48
N ILE A 3 -35.01 -41.08 17.34
CA ILE A 3 -34.19 -41.07 16.10
C ILE A 3 -34.06 -39.65 15.52
N ILE A 4 -35.13 -38.87 15.56
CA ILE A 4 -35.16 -37.49 15.05
C ILE A 4 -34.25 -36.57 15.89
N TRP A 5 -34.14 -36.85 17.20
CA TRP A 5 -33.29 -36.09 18.11
C TRP A 5 -31.81 -36.41 17.91
N LEU A 6 -31.46 -37.68 17.73
CA LEU A 6 -30.10 -38.13 17.36
C LEU A 6 -29.63 -37.57 16.01
N GLU A 7 -30.53 -37.51 15.03
CA GLU A 7 -30.21 -36.94 13.71
C GLU A 7 -30.06 -35.42 13.74
N ARG A 8 -30.77 -34.74 14.66
CA ARG A 8 -30.63 -33.31 14.90
C ARG A 8 -29.34 -32.98 15.67
N GLU A 9 -28.94 -33.80 16.64
CA GLU A 9 -27.63 -33.67 17.29
C GLU A 9 -26.48 -33.95 16.33
N ALA A 10 -26.59 -34.96 15.45
CA ALA A 10 -25.58 -35.27 14.45
C ALA A 10 -25.41 -34.12 13.45
N LYS A 11 -26.53 -33.52 13.00
CA LYS A 11 -26.50 -32.32 12.14
C LYS A 11 -25.94 -31.09 12.86
N LEU A 12 -26.26 -30.90 14.14
CA LEU A 12 -25.70 -29.81 14.95
C LEU A 12 -24.19 -29.97 15.17
N LYS A 13 -23.72 -31.20 15.45
CA LYS A 13 -22.29 -31.52 15.59
C LYS A 13 -21.51 -31.33 14.28
N ALA A 14 -22.12 -31.68 13.14
CA ALA A 14 -21.54 -31.46 11.83
C ALA A 14 -21.43 -29.97 11.48
N ILE A 15 -22.45 -29.16 11.81
CA ILE A 15 -22.44 -27.70 11.62
C ILE A 15 -21.35 -27.05 12.51
N THR A 16 -21.25 -27.44 13.79
CA THR A 16 -20.18 -26.93 14.68
C THR A 16 -18.76 -27.36 14.28
N SER A 17 -18.62 -28.43 13.48
CA SER A 17 -17.30 -28.88 12.99
C SER A 17 -16.85 -28.17 11.72
N LEU A 18 -17.80 -27.69 10.90
CA LEU A 18 -17.52 -26.93 9.67
C LEU A 18 -17.13 -25.47 9.95
N ASP A 19 -17.55 -24.93 11.09
CA ASP A 19 -17.16 -23.59 11.56
C ASP A 19 -15.81 -23.57 12.32
N LEU A 20 -15.11 -24.71 12.41
CA LEU A 20 -13.79 -24.86 13.06
C LEU A 20 -12.65 -25.21 12.10
N LEU A 21 -12.83 -25.02 10.79
CA LEU A 21 -11.68 -24.85 9.91
C LEU A 21 -11.22 -23.41 10.07
N SER A 22 -9.96 -23.22 10.47
CA SER A 22 -9.42 -21.87 10.59
C SER A 22 -9.60 -21.16 9.25
N LEU A 23 -9.86 -19.85 9.26
CA LEU A 23 -10.10 -19.07 8.04
C LEU A 23 -8.97 -19.23 6.99
N ASP A 24 -7.78 -19.58 7.45
CA ASP A 24 -6.58 -19.86 6.65
C ASP A 24 -6.56 -21.26 6.01
N ASP A 25 -7.27 -22.26 6.58
CA ASP A 25 -7.31 -23.63 6.04
C ASP A 25 -8.19 -23.75 4.79
N LYS A 26 -9.08 -22.79 4.54
CA LYS A 26 -10.02 -22.82 3.41
C LYS A 26 -9.38 -22.43 2.08
N TYR A 27 -8.25 -21.71 2.11
CA TYR A 27 -7.64 -21.15 0.90
C TYR A 27 -6.11 -21.31 0.92
N SER A 28 -5.60 -22.24 0.11
CA SER A 28 -4.17 -22.28 -0.24
C SER A 28 -3.74 -20.94 -0.88
N PRO A 29 -2.49 -20.48 -0.70
CA PRO A 29 -1.95 -19.29 -1.36
C PRO A 29 -2.19 -19.24 -2.88
N GLN A 30 -2.24 -20.40 -3.52
CA GLN A 30 -2.46 -20.55 -4.95
C GLN A 30 -3.94 -20.32 -5.34
N MET A 31 -4.87 -20.65 -4.43
CA MET A 31 -6.31 -20.52 -4.63
C MET A 31 -6.80 -19.08 -4.46
N LEU A 32 -6.08 -18.24 -3.70
CA LEU A 32 -6.45 -16.83 -3.48
C LEU A 32 -6.52 -16.03 -4.78
N HIS A 33 -5.65 -16.32 -5.76
CA HIS A 33 -5.70 -15.69 -7.08
C HIS A 33 -7.01 -15.94 -7.84
N MET A 34 -7.73 -17.01 -7.50
CA MET A 34 -9.00 -17.38 -8.12
C MET A 34 -10.22 -16.83 -7.36
N VAL A 35 -10.03 -16.33 -6.14
CA VAL A 35 -11.09 -15.73 -5.32
C VAL A 35 -11.12 -14.22 -5.56
N PRO A 36 -12.28 -13.63 -5.94
CA PRO A 36 -12.41 -12.18 -6.11
C PRO A 36 -12.12 -11.47 -4.78
N MET A 37 -11.39 -10.34 -4.83
CA MET A 37 -10.89 -9.65 -3.63
C MET A 37 -11.96 -9.40 -2.55
N ARG A 38 -13.20 -9.12 -2.94
CA ARG A 38 -14.33 -8.84 -2.01
C ARG A 38 -14.70 -10.03 -1.09
N GLU A 39 -14.40 -11.25 -1.52
CA GLU A 39 -14.74 -12.50 -0.82
C GLU A 39 -13.54 -13.03 -0.01
N ARG A 40 -12.39 -12.35 -0.06
CA ARG A 40 -11.21 -12.70 0.73
C ARG A 40 -11.36 -12.16 2.15
N ALA A 41 -10.98 -12.98 3.12
CA ALA A 41 -11.01 -12.56 4.51
C ALA A 41 -9.82 -11.65 4.84
N ILE A 42 -10.11 -10.44 5.31
CA ILE A 42 -9.11 -9.41 5.66
C ILE A 42 -8.16 -9.89 6.77
N ALA A 43 -8.61 -10.83 7.61
CA ALA A 43 -7.84 -11.38 8.72
C ALA A 43 -6.98 -12.61 8.34
N SER A 44 -6.89 -12.98 7.06
CA SER A 44 -6.09 -14.15 6.69
C SER A 44 -4.59 -13.88 6.88
N SER A 45 -3.85 -14.88 7.33
CA SER A 45 -2.39 -14.80 7.44
C SER A 45 -1.71 -14.84 6.06
N VAL A 46 -2.43 -15.31 5.03
CA VAL A 46 -1.92 -15.52 3.68
C VAL A 46 -2.02 -14.24 2.82
N ASP A 47 -3.04 -13.41 3.06
CA ASP A 47 -3.31 -12.14 2.37
C ASP A 47 -3.63 -11.07 3.42
N SER A 48 -2.73 -10.89 4.39
CA SER A 48 -2.86 -9.84 5.39
C SER A 48 -2.67 -8.47 4.74
N VAL A 49 -3.41 -7.47 5.20
CA VAL A 49 -3.21 -6.08 4.76
C VAL A 49 -1.75 -5.67 4.98
N PHE A 50 -1.17 -4.96 4.00
CA PHE A 50 0.23 -4.51 4.05
C PHE A 50 0.56 -3.72 5.31
N GLU A 51 -0.43 -3.00 5.86
CA GLU A 51 -0.38 -2.37 7.18
C GLU A 51 -1.78 -2.24 7.75
N SER A 52 -1.90 -2.34 9.07
CA SER A 52 -3.14 -2.06 9.80
C SER A 52 -3.02 -0.78 10.60
N GLY A 53 -3.91 0.20 10.35
CA GLY A 53 -3.99 1.44 11.10
C GLY A 53 -3.16 2.60 10.54
N CYS A 54 -2.99 3.66 11.35
CA CYS A 54 -2.18 4.84 11.01
C CYS A 54 -0.77 4.68 11.57
N ARG A 55 0.26 4.87 10.74
CA ARG A 55 1.66 4.90 11.20
C ARG A 55 2.04 6.29 11.71
N ASP A 56 2.65 6.34 12.89
CA ASP A 56 3.27 7.58 13.38
C ASP A 56 4.59 7.81 12.63
N ILE A 57 4.77 9.03 12.14
CA ILE A 57 5.94 9.44 11.38
C ILE A 57 7.21 9.27 12.24
N LYS A 58 7.12 9.53 13.55
CA LYS A 58 8.28 9.44 14.47
C LYS A 58 8.87 8.02 14.54
N ASP A 59 8.05 7.00 14.40
CA ASP A 59 8.48 5.61 14.43
C ASP A 59 9.14 5.18 13.10
N GLU A 60 8.86 5.91 12.02
CA GLU A 60 9.40 5.64 10.68
C GLU A 60 10.70 6.41 10.39
N ILE A 61 10.90 7.59 10.97
CA ILE A 61 12.14 8.40 10.85
C ILE A 61 13.27 7.68 11.61
N GLY A 62 13.94 6.74 10.94
CA GLY A 62 15.04 5.96 11.51
C GLY A 62 15.05 4.51 11.04
N LYS A 63 13.95 4.03 10.44
CA LYS A 63 13.94 2.73 9.77
C LYS A 63 14.75 2.79 8.46
N PRO A 64 15.34 1.66 8.05
CA PRO A 64 15.98 1.58 6.74
C PRO A 64 14.96 1.90 5.65
N ARG A 65 15.29 2.87 4.79
CA ARG A 65 14.48 3.26 3.65
C ARG A 65 14.76 2.35 2.47
N GLU A 66 13.73 2.03 1.72
CA GLU A 66 13.88 1.28 0.48
C GLU A 66 14.47 2.14 -0.64
N LYS A 67 15.04 1.50 -1.65
CA LYS A 67 15.62 2.20 -2.81
C LYS A 67 14.51 2.69 -3.74
N ALA A 68 14.08 3.94 -3.54
CA ALA A 68 13.06 4.59 -4.34
C ALA A 68 13.45 6.02 -4.74
N ALA A 69 12.81 6.55 -5.77
CA ALA A 69 12.95 7.93 -6.23
C ALA A 69 11.61 8.46 -6.72
N MET A 70 11.39 9.77 -6.55
CA MET A 70 10.21 10.45 -7.08
C MET A 70 10.48 10.87 -8.52
N VAL A 71 9.83 10.21 -9.47
CA VAL A 71 10.06 10.43 -10.91
C VAL A 71 8.92 11.26 -11.49
N VAL A 72 9.25 12.33 -12.21
CA VAL A 72 8.28 13.19 -12.89
C VAL A 72 8.71 13.36 -14.35
N LEU A 73 7.79 13.08 -15.27
CA LEU A 73 7.91 13.43 -16.68
C LEU A 73 7.24 14.80 -16.88
N ALA A 74 8.01 15.83 -17.18
CA ALA A 74 7.49 17.19 -17.32
C ALA A 74 8.30 18.01 -18.31
N ARG A 75 7.62 18.93 -19.00
CA ARG A 75 8.24 19.86 -19.95
C ARG A 75 8.68 21.15 -19.27
N ASN A 76 9.60 21.86 -19.91
CA ASN A 76 10.05 23.18 -19.47
C ASN A 76 8.91 24.20 -19.29
N SER A 77 7.86 24.12 -20.11
CA SER A 77 6.69 25.02 -20.04
C SER A 77 5.76 24.76 -18.85
N GLU A 78 5.90 23.61 -18.18
CA GLU A 78 5.02 23.17 -17.09
C GLU A 78 5.61 23.43 -15.70
N LEU A 79 6.67 24.24 -15.63
CA LEU A 79 7.41 24.55 -14.42
C LEU A 79 6.50 24.90 -13.25
N ASP A 80 5.59 25.87 -13.41
CA ASP A 80 4.72 26.32 -12.32
C ASP A 80 3.82 25.19 -11.76
N GLY A 81 3.31 24.33 -12.63
CA GLY A 81 2.49 23.18 -12.23
C GLY A 81 3.30 22.14 -11.45
N VAL A 82 4.54 21.90 -11.90
CA VAL A 82 5.49 21.01 -11.21
C VAL A 82 5.85 21.57 -9.84
N LEU A 83 6.19 22.87 -9.75
CA LEU A 83 6.58 23.50 -8.49
C LEU A 83 5.44 23.46 -7.46
N SER A 84 4.19 23.68 -7.88
CA SER A 84 3.02 23.57 -7.01
C SER A 84 2.85 22.15 -6.45
N SER A 85 2.96 21.15 -7.33
CA SER A 85 2.85 19.74 -6.97
C SER A 85 3.99 19.31 -6.02
N MET A 86 5.21 19.77 -6.31
CA MET A 86 6.39 19.46 -5.51
C MET A 86 6.31 20.06 -4.11
N LYS A 87 5.83 21.30 -3.97
CA LYS A 87 5.58 21.92 -2.65
C LYS A 87 4.59 21.12 -1.81
N SER A 88 3.53 20.60 -2.45
CA SER A 88 2.55 19.76 -1.75
C SER A 88 3.18 18.45 -1.28
N LEU A 89 3.94 17.77 -2.14
CA LEU A 89 4.58 16.48 -1.82
C LEU A 89 5.69 16.61 -0.78
N GLU A 90 6.49 17.67 -0.84
CA GLU A 90 7.49 17.98 0.18
C GLU A 90 6.83 18.18 1.55
N ARG A 91 5.77 18.99 1.63
CA ARG A 91 5.07 19.25 2.89
C ARG A 91 4.38 18.02 3.47
N HIS A 92 3.80 17.15 2.64
CA HIS A 92 3.01 16.02 3.15
C HIS A 92 3.78 14.72 3.26
N PHE A 93 5.01 14.65 2.75
CA PHE A 93 5.75 13.39 2.72
C PHE A 93 7.26 13.62 2.78
N ASN A 94 7.83 14.31 1.80
CA ASN A 94 9.27 14.25 1.57
C ASN A 94 10.09 15.03 2.61
N GLN A 95 9.47 15.93 3.39
CA GLN A 95 10.12 16.60 4.52
C GLN A 95 10.66 15.64 5.60
N TRP A 96 10.07 14.43 5.73
CA TRP A 96 10.50 13.44 6.71
C TRP A 96 11.38 12.33 6.13
N PHE A 97 11.20 12.01 4.84
CA PHE A 97 11.84 10.86 4.22
C PHE A 97 12.99 11.21 3.27
N ASN A 98 13.05 12.44 2.75
CA ASN A 98 14.11 12.97 1.87
C ASN A 98 14.54 12.00 0.75
N TYR A 99 13.57 11.56 -0.04
CA TYR A 99 13.81 10.81 -1.27
C TYR A 99 14.29 11.75 -2.41
N PRO A 100 15.13 11.23 -3.33
CA PRO A 100 15.64 12.00 -4.47
C PRO A 100 14.54 12.24 -5.50
N TRP A 101 14.61 13.39 -6.18
CA TRP A 101 13.76 13.75 -7.30
C TRP A 101 14.47 13.49 -8.64
N VAL A 102 13.78 12.85 -9.57
CA VAL A 102 14.28 12.57 -10.91
C VAL A 102 13.31 13.14 -11.93
N PHE A 103 13.78 14.11 -12.72
CA PHE A 103 12.99 14.73 -13.78
C PHE A 103 13.41 14.17 -15.13
N LEU A 104 12.42 13.75 -15.91
CA LEU A 104 12.57 13.27 -17.27
C LEU A 104 11.89 14.25 -18.21
N ASN A 105 12.54 14.52 -19.34
CA ASN A 105 12.01 15.34 -20.42
C ASN A 105 12.60 14.86 -21.75
N ASP A 106 11.92 15.17 -22.84
CA ASP A 106 12.39 14.93 -24.20
C ASP A 106 13.44 15.94 -24.65
N GLU A 107 13.34 17.18 -24.16
CA GLU A 107 14.32 18.26 -24.39
C GLU A 107 15.21 18.53 -23.16
N GLU A 108 16.31 19.26 -23.35
CA GLU A 108 17.15 19.70 -22.24
C GLU A 108 16.40 20.67 -21.29
N PHE A 109 16.56 20.45 -19.97
CA PHE A 109 15.99 21.37 -18.98
C PHE A 109 16.69 22.72 -18.98
N THR A 110 15.90 23.79 -18.96
CA THR A 110 16.39 25.16 -18.84
C THR A 110 17.09 25.38 -17.49
N GLN A 111 18.00 26.35 -17.42
CA GLN A 111 18.66 26.69 -16.16
C GLN A 111 17.66 27.17 -15.10
N GLU A 112 16.62 27.89 -15.52
CA GLU A 112 15.53 28.33 -14.66
C GLU A 112 14.81 27.15 -14.01
N PHE A 113 14.47 26.12 -14.79
CA PHE A 113 13.82 24.91 -14.28
C PHE A 113 14.67 24.24 -13.19
N LYS A 114 15.95 24.01 -13.49
CA LYS A 114 16.88 23.37 -12.54
C LYS A 114 17.05 24.21 -11.26
N ALA A 115 17.12 25.54 -11.39
CA ALA A 115 17.29 26.44 -10.26
C ALA A 115 16.04 26.46 -9.35
N GLU A 116 14.85 26.57 -9.92
CA GLU A 116 13.60 26.61 -9.14
C GLU A 116 13.30 25.26 -8.47
N VAL A 117 13.52 24.15 -9.17
CA VAL A 117 13.38 22.81 -8.59
C VAL A 117 14.39 22.62 -7.45
N GLY A 118 15.64 23.01 -7.66
CA GLY A 118 16.69 22.89 -6.64
C GLY A 118 16.44 23.69 -5.36
N LYS A 119 15.63 24.76 -5.42
CA LYS A 119 15.25 25.54 -4.22
C LYS A 119 14.24 24.81 -3.32
N ILE A 120 13.42 23.92 -3.89
CA ILE A 120 12.31 23.28 -3.17
C ILE A 120 12.67 21.84 -2.78
N ALA A 121 13.47 21.13 -3.59
CA ALA A 121 13.84 19.75 -3.32
C ALA A 121 14.63 19.62 -2.01
N SER A 122 14.15 18.77 -1.10
CA SER A 122 14.85 18.48 0.17
C SER A 122 15.87 17.33 0.04
N GLY A 123 15.61 16.40 -0.89
CA GLY A 123 16.52 15.31 -1.26
C GLY A 123 17.52 15.73 -2.35
N LYS A 124 18.72 15.16 -2.32
CA LYS A 124 19.74 15.34 -3.36
C LYS A 124 19.46 14.53 -4.61
#